data_AF-A0A963E4K6-F1
#
_entry.id   AF-A0A963E4K6-F1
#
_cell.length_a   1.000
_cell.length_b   1.000
_cell.length_c   1.000
_cell.angle_alpha   90.00
_cell.angle_beta   90.00
_cell.angle_gamma   90.00
#
_symmetry.space_group_name_H-M   'P 1'
#
loop_
_entity.id
_entity.type
_entity.pdbx_description
1 polymer ?
#
loop_
_entity_poly.entity_id
_entity_poly.type
_entity_poly.pdbx_seq_one_letter_code
_entity_poly.pdbx_strand_id
1 'polypeptide(L)'
;MKKTSKRGKTIPFFLIPKIRKRHVLPIFKDHETQWRLFAEGALRNRVFHDDVIRRGKTCLACNRRFNHDHTVVLSKIDKHHHCYVRLCTGNILPEGSSDIYRPAHKREFPFVPDCRQCKTNNPAYYAGCIKKIFPVHHHCHEQIHEREKFWFNTLSKKLLSGFRSAASLQT
;
A
#
# COMPACT_ATOMS: atom_id res chain seq x y z
N MET A 1 -5.49 -39.02 16.77
CA MET A 1 -6.28 -37.86 16.28
C MET A 1 -5.45 -37.06 15.26
N LYS A 2 -5.84 -37.06 13.98
CA LYS A 2 -5.19 -36.24 12.95
C LYS A 2 -5.48 -34.76 13.26
N LYS A 3 -4.45 -33.99 13.63
CA LYS A 3 -4.52 -32.53 13.71
C LYS A 3 -4.92 -31.99 12.33
N THR A 4 -6.18 -31.60 12.17
CA THR A 4 -6.63 -30.86 11.00
C THR A 4 -5.85 -29.56 10.96
N SER A 5 -4.87 -29.48 10.05
CA SER A 5 -4.22 -28.25 9.63
C SER A 5 -5.29 -27.17 9.44
N LYS A 6 -5.25 -26.12 10.26
CA LYS A 6 -6.12 -24.94 10.10
C LYS A 6 -5.96 -24.49 8.64
N ARG A 7 -7.02 -24.62 7.81
CA ARG A 7 -7.07 -24.02 6.47
C ARG A 7 -6.45 -22.64 6.55
N GLY A 8 -5.26 -22.48 5.98
CA GLY A 8 -4.50 -21.24 6.07
C GLY A 8 -5.41 -20.09 5.67
N LYS A 9 -5.61 -19.11 6.56
CA LYS A 9 -6.51 -17.99 6.29
C LYS A 9 -6.12 -17.39 4.94
N THR A 10 -7.05 -17.38 4.00
CA THR A 10 -6.79 -16.89 2.65
C THR A 10 -6.81 -15.37 2.70
N ILE A 11 -5.67 -14.74 2.44
CA ILE A 11 -5.58 -13.30 2.23
C ILE A 11 -6.53 -12.90 1.11
N PRO A 12 -7.48 -11.98 1.36
CA PRO A 12 -8.41 -11.50 0.33
C PRO A 12 -7.68 -10.97 -0.90
N PHE A 13 -8.11 -11.39 -2.09
CA PHE A 13 -7.44 -11.05 -3.34
C PHE A 13 -7.45 -9.56 -3.66
N PHE A 14 -8.42 -8.80 -3.14
CA PHE A 14 -8.47 -7.34 -3.30
C PHE A 14 -7.37 -6.61 -2.54
N LEU A 15 -6.79 -7.23 -1.51
CA LEU A 15 -5.63 -6.68 -0.81
C LEU A 15 -4.34 -6.88 -1.61
N ILE A 16 -4.28 -7.83 -2.54
CA ILE A 16 -3.07 -8.05 -3.34
C ILE A 16 -3.03 -7.04 -4.49
N PRO A 17 -2.05 -6.12 -4.53
CA PRO A 17 -1.94 -5.13 -5.59
C PRO A 17 -1.88 -5.80 -6.96
N LYS A 18 -2.63 -5.27 -7.93
CA LYS A 18 -2.64 -5.77 -9.31
C LYS A 18 -1.46 -5.25 -10.14
N ILE A 19 -0.77 -4.22 -9.64
CA ILE A 19 0.42 -3.65 -10.25
C ILE A 19 1.43 -3.38 -9.11
N ARG A 20 2.66 -3.90 -9.25
CA ARG A 20 3.73 -3.67 -8.28
C ARG A 20 4.16 -2.20 -8.34
N LYS A 21 4.53 -1.63 -7.18
CA LYS A 21 5.05 -0.26 -7.07
C LYS A 21 6.09 0.08 -8.15
N ARG A 22 7.09 -0.79 -8.35
CA ARG A 22 8.17 -0.60 -9.34
C ARG A 22 7.70 -0.57 -10.80
N HIS A 23 6.54 -1.13 -11.12
CA HIS A 23 5.98 -1.10 -12.48
C HIS A 23 5.11 0.15 -12.71
N VAL A 24 4.68 0.83 -11.65
CA VAL A 24 3.90 2.08 -11.78
C VAL A 24 4.79 3.28 -12.02
N LEU A 25 5.99 3.31 -11.43
CA LEU A 25 6.92 4.42 -11.59
C LEU A 25 7.18 4.78 -13.09
N PRO A 26 7.46 3.82 -13.99
CA PRO A 26 7.61 4.13 -15.42
C PRO A 26 6.36 4.71 -16.09
N ILE A 27 5.16 4.40 -15.61
CA ILE A 27 3.89 4.94 -16.15
C ILE A 27 3.76 6.43 -15.84
N PHE A 28 4.26 6.86 -14.68
CA PHE A 28 4.21 8.25 -14.22
C PHE A 28 5.60 8.91 -14.24
N LYS A 29 6.45 8.57 -15.22
CA LYS A 29 7.81 9.13 -15.31
C LYS A 29 7.79 10.67 -15.31
N ASP A 30 6.84 11.29 -16.01
CA ASP A 30 6.71 12.75 -16.13
C ASP A 30 5.99 13.38 -14.92
N HIS A 31 5.57 12.56 -13.96
CA HIS A 31 4.86 12.94 -12.74
C HIS A 31 5.41 12.18 -11.51
N GLU A 32 6.72 11.88 -11.51
CA GLU A 32 7.34 11.06 -10.46
C GLU A 32 7.11 11.66 -9.08
N THR A 33 7.32 12.96 -8.91
CA THR A 33 7.13 13.66 -7.63
C THR A 33 5.71 13.49 -7.13
N GLN A 34 4.70 13.74 -7.96
CA GLN A 34 3.29 13.59 -7.60
C GLN A 34 2.96 12.14 -7.25
N TRP A 35 3.50 11.19 -8.00
CA TRP A 35 3.32 9.77 -7.70
C TRP A 35 3.97 9.37 -6.37
N ARG A 36 5.22 9.78 -6.11
CA ARG A 36 5.93 9.49 -4.85
C ARG A 36 5.31 10.19 -3.65
N LEU A 37 4.75 11.39 -3.83
CA LEU A 37 3.93 12.04 -2.81
C LEU A 37 2.73 11.18 -2.41
N PHE A 38 2.08 10.48 -3.33
CA PHE A 38 1.02 9.53 -2.97
C PHE A 38 1.57 8.20 -2.42
N ALA A 39 2.52 7.59 -3.12
CA ALA A 39 3.01 6.23 -2.85
C ALA A 39 3.92 6.13 -1.62
N GLU A 40 4.51 7.24 -1.17
CA GLU A 40 5.47 7.30 -0.07
C GLU A 40 5.20 8.48 0.88
N GLY A 41 5.05 9.70 0.34
CA GLY A 41 4.95 10.93 1.13
C GLY A 41 3.71 10.99 2.01
N ALA A 42 2.53 10.71 1.46
CA ALA A 42 1.25 10.76 2.17
C ALA A 42 1.21 9.75 3.32
N LEU A 43 1.92 8.62 3.17
CA LEU A 43 2.08 7.65 4.25
C LEU A 43 2.88 8.18 5.43
N ARG A 44 3.51 9.36 5.33
CA ARG A 44 4.25 10.10 6.38
C ARG A 44 3.50 11.37 6.86
N ASN A 45 2.35 11.69 6.29
CA ASN A 45 1.47 12.77 6.77
C ASN A 45 0.60 12.28 7.95
N ARG A 46 0.51 13.07 9.03
CA ARG A 46 -0.22 12.75 10.27
C ARG A 46 -1.73 12.63 10.04
N VAL A 47 -2.35 13.62 9.38
CA VAL A 47 -3.79 13.60 9.07
C VAL A 47 -4.13 12.36 8.24
N PHE A 48 -3.33 12.06 7.23
CA PHE A 48 -3.49 10.88 6.40
C PHE A 48 -3.28 9.56 7.17
N HIS A 49 -2.24 9.51 8.00
CA HIS A 49 -1.96 8.36 8.87
C HIS A 49 -3.19 8.07 9.74
N ASP A 50 -3.65 9.07 10.49
CA ASP A 50 -4.69 8.90 11.49
C ASP A 50 -6.02 8.50 10.83
N ASP A 51 -6.35 9.11 9.68
CA ASP A 51 -7.56 8.77 8.93
C ASP A 51 -7.50 7.33 8.38
N VAL A 52 -6.35 6.85 7.91
CA VAL A 52 -6.18 5.44 7.48
C VAL A 52 -6.33 4.48 8.66
N ILE A 53 -5.69 4.77 9.81
CA ILE A 53 -5.77 3.90 11.00
C ILE A 53 -7.20 3.84 11.55
N ARG A 54 -7.93 4.96 11.55
CA ARG A 54 -9.32 5.03 12.04
C ARG A 54 -10.35 4.34 11.15
N ARG A 55 -10.01 3.90 9.93
CA ARG A 55 -10.97 3.31 8.98
C ARG A 55 -11.67 2.05 9.47
N GLY A 56 -11.10 1.35 10.45
CA GLY A 56 -11.72 0.14 10.97
C GLY A 56 -11.00 -0.41 12.18
N LYS A 57 -11.74 -1.15 13.00
CA LYS A 57 -11.24 -1.77 14.23
C LYS A 57 -10.59 -3.13 13.98
N THR A 58 -10.56 -3.62 12.74
CA THR A 58 -10.12 -4.97 12.38
C THR A 58 -9.22 -4.99 11.14
N CYS A 59 -8.20 -5.84 11.17
CA CYS A 59 -7.33 -6.12 10.04
C CYS A 59 -8.08 -6.90 8.95
N LEU A 60 -8.20 -6.33 7.75
CA LEU A 60 -8.90 -6.96 6.62
C LEU A 60 -8.25 -8.26 6.13
N ALA A 61 -6.96 -8.48 6.41
CA ALA A 61 -6.26 -9.69 6.00
C ALA A 61 -6.55 -10.91 6.90
N CYS A 62 -6.67 -10.70 8.22
CA CYS A 62 -6.84 -11.81 9.18
C CYS A 62 -8.15 -11.76 9.98
N ASN A 63 -8.94 -10.71 9.80
CA ASN A 63 -10.20 -10.42 10.49
C ASN A 63 -10.08 -10.35 12.02
N ARG A 64 -8.89 -10.01 12.54
CA ARG A 64 -8.65 -9.80 13.98
C ARG A 64 -8.68 -8.31 14.30
N ARG A 65 -9.12 -7.96 15.51
CA ARG A 65 -9.12 -6.57 15.99
C ARG A 65 -7.72 -6.01 16.05
N PHE A 66 -7.59 -4.71 15.79
CA PHE A 66 -6.41 -3.95 16.14
C PHE A 66 -6.46 -3.67 17.65
N ASN A 67 -5.38 -3.94 18.35
CA ASN A 67 -5.27 -3.58 19.76
C ASN A 67 -4.75 -2.15 19.84
N HIS A 68 -5.67 -1.19 19.85
CA HIS A 68 -5.32 0.23 19.95
C HIS A 68 -4.90 0.64 21.37
N ASP A 69 -5.28 -0.14 22.39
CA ASP A 69 -5.25 0.28 23.81
C ASP A 69 -4.12 -0.36 24.66
N HIS A 70 -3.20 -1.15 24.09
CA HIS A 70 -2.14 -1.79 24.88
C HIS A 70 -0.73 -1.43 24.42
N THR A 71 -0.01 -0.78 25.34
CA THR A 71 1.42 -0.41 25.37
C THR A 71 2.39 -1.60 25.46
N VAL A 72 1.93 -2.83 25.26
CA VAL A 72 2.77 -4.04 25.33
C VAL A 72 2.53 -4.92 24.10
N VAL A 73 3.37 -4.70 23.07
CA VAL A 73 3.70 -5.63 21.96
C VAL A 73 2.54 -6.45 21.37
N LEU A 74 1.52 -5.80 20.79
CA LEU A 74 0.48 -6.49 20.00
C LEU A 74 0.39 -5.91 18.58
N SER A 75 1.29 -6.42 17.72
CA SER A 75 1.38 -6.24 16.26
C SER A 75 1.28 -4.80 15.74
N LYS A 76 2.46 -4.20 15.46
CA LYS A 76 2.62 -3.01 14.62
C LYS A 76 1.60 -2.99 13.47
N ILE A 77 0.90 -1.87 13.27
CA ILE A 77 -0.05 -1.67 12.18
C ILE A 77 0.67 -0.99 11.02
N ASP A 78 0.65 -1.62 9.86
CA ASP A 78 1.18 -1.07 8.62
C ASP A 78 0.04 -0.51 7.75
N LYS A 79 0.39 0.50 6.94
CA LYS A 79 -0.50 1.06 5.92
C LYS A 79 -0.20 0.38 4.59
N HIS A 80 -1.11 -0.46 4.14
CA HIS A 80 -0.96 -1.27 2.93
C HIS A 80 -1.63 -0.60 1.72
N HIS A 81 -0.87 -0.33 0.67
CA HIS A 81 -1.43 0.10 -0.62
C HIS A 81 -2.00 -1.11 -1.36
N HIS A 82 -3.28 -1.08 -1.72
CA HIS A 82 -3.82 -2.05 -2.68
C HIS A 82 -3.70 -1.55 -4.14
N CYS A 83 -3.43 -0.26 -4.33
CA CYS A 83 -3.28 0.38 -5.64
C CYS A 83 -2.25 1.53 -5.57
N TYR A 84 -1.30 1.52 -6.50
CA TYR A 84 -0.29 2.57 -6.66
C TYR A 84 -0.62 3.55 -7.80
N VAL A 85 -1.70 3.31 -8.57
CA VAL A 85 -2.08 4.13 -9.73
C VAL A 85 -2.90 5.34 -9.27
N ARG A 86 -2.19 6.38 -8.81
CA ARG A 86 -2.74 7.66 -8.35
C ARG A 86 -1.62 8.69 -8.28
N LEU A 87 -1.90 9.93 -8.68
CA LEU A 87 -1.01 11.07 -8.49
C LEU A 87 -1.41 11.85 -7.23
N CYS A 88 -0.50 12.56 -6.58
CA CYS A 88 -0.86 13.50 -5.53
C CYS A 88 -1.07 14.89 -6.15
N THR A 89 -2.06 15.63 -5.64
CA THR A 89 -2.33 17.03 -6.01
C THR A 89 -2.08 18.00 -4.85
N GLY A 90 -1.61 17.49 -3.71
CA GLY A 90 -1.33 18.29 -2.53
C GLY A 90 0.03 18.99 -2.66
N ASN A 91 0.09 20.22 -2.13
CA ASN A 91 1.34 20.96 -2.01
C ASN A 91 2.32 20.23 -1.09
N ILE A 92 3.63 20.38 -1.33
CA ILE A 92 4.65 19.83 -0.44
C ILE A 92 4.65 20.66 0.86
N LEU A 93 4.62 19.98 2.00
CA LEU A 93 4.73 20.63 3.30
C LEU A 93 6.16 21.18 3.51
N PRO A 94 6.30 22.32 4.19
CA PRO A 94 7.61 22.78 4.63
C PRO A 94 8.22 21.79 5.63
N GLU A 95 9.55 21.77 5.68
CA GLU A 95 10.29 21.00 6.67
C GLU A 95 9.88 21.40 8.09
N GLY A 96 9.80 20.43 9.01
CA GLY A 96 9.38 20.68 10.40
C GLY A 96 7.87 20.88 10.60
N SER A 97 7.04 20.82 9.55
CA SER A 97 5.57 20.86 9.70
C SER A 97 5.08 19.81 10.72
N SER A 98 4.17 20.23 11.61
CA SER A 98 3.56 19.36 12.63
C SER A 98 2.72 18.22 12.03
N ASP A 99 2.33 18.36 10.76
CA ASP A 99 1.64 17.34 9.98
C ASP A 99 2.59 16.26 9.42
N ILE A 100 3.90 16.35 9.62
CA ILE A 100 4.86 15.27 9.36
C ILE A 100 4.96 14.40 10.62
N TYR A 101 4.42 13.17 10.59
CA TYR A 101 4.41 12.35 11.82
C TYR A 101 5.72 11.64 12.12
N ARG A 102 6.59 11.46 11.11
CA ARG A 102 7.94 10.90 11.26
C ARG A 102 8.87 11.39 10.15
N PRO A 103 10.19 11.46 10.41
CA PRO A 103 11.16 11.76 9.36
C PRO A 103 11.22 10.64 8.30
N ALA A 104 11.75 10.99 7.13
CA ALA A 104 12.12 10.02 6.11
C ALA A 104 13.37 9.25 6.53
N HIS A 105 13.41 7.95 6.27
CA HIS A 105 14.64 7.16 6.42
C HIS A 105 15.54 7.26 5.18
N LYS A 106 16.79 6.79 5.30
CA LYS A 106 17.74 6.73 4.19
C LYS A 106 17.10 5.97 3.00
N ARG A 107 17.04 6.63 1.83
CA ARG A 107 16.40 6.18 0.57
C ARG A 107 14.88 6.31 0.47
N GLU A 108 14.18 6.76 1.50
CA GLU A 108 12.75 7.12 1.36
C GLU A 108 12.61 8.47 0.64
N PHE A 109 11.51 8.66 -0.10
CA PHE A 109 11.17 9.97 -0.65
C PHE A 109 11.03 11.01 0.46
N PRO A 110 11.73 12.16 0.42
CA PRO A 110 11.83 13.07 1.56
C PRO A 110 10.58 13.94 1.76
N PHE A 111 9.82 14.20 0.70
CA PHE A 111 8.70 15.15 0.74
C PHE A 111 7.37 14.52 1.21
N VAL A 112 6.55 15.32 1.88
CA VAL A 112 5.23 14.95 2.41
C VAL A 112 4.20 15.94 1.86
N PRO A 113 3.04 15.49 1.33
CA PRO A 113 2.01 16.39 0.86
C PRO A 113 1.16 16.95 2.00
N ASP A 114 0.57 18.14 1.79
CA ASP A 114 -0.42 18.75 2.66
C ASP A 114 -1.78 18.07 2.52
N CYS A 115 -1.92 16.94 3.22
CA CYS A 115 -3.16 16.20 3.27
C CYS A 115 -4.27 16.92 4.05
N ARG A 116 -3.94 17.82 4.97
CA ARG A 116 -4.92 18.59 5.75
C ARG A 116 -5.65 19.56 4.83
N GLN A 117 -4.90 20.36 4.09
CA GLN A 117 -5.44 21.26 3.07
C GLN A 117 -6.19 20.47 1.99
N CYS A 118 -5.64 19.35 1.53
CA CYS A 118 -6.33 18.51 0.52
C CYS A 118 -7.68 17.98 1.03
N LYS A 119 -7.77 17.55 2.29
CA LYS A 119 -9.01 17.08 2.91
C LYS A 119 -10.09 18.18 2.96
N THR A 120 -9.69 19.42 3.23
CA THR A 120 -10.61 20.57 3.25
C THR A 120 -11.00 21.03 1.85
N ASN A 121 -10.03 21.24 0.97
CA ASN A 121 -10.24 21.89 -0.32
C ASN A 121 -10.71 20.92 -1.42
N ASN A 122 -10.39 19.62 -1.29
CA ASN A 122 -10.77 18.59 -2.24
C ASN A 122 -11.11 17.25 -1.54
N PRO A 123 -12.19 17.22 -0.73
CA PRO A 123 -12.54 16.08 0.11
C PRO A 123 -12.80 14.80 -0.70
N ALA A 124 -13.40 14.92 -1.90
CA ALA A 124 -13.65 13.78 -2.78
C ALA A 124 -12.33 13.13 -3.26
N TYR A 125 -11.35 13.95 -3.65
CA TYR A 125 -10.04 13.46 -4.06
C TYR A 125 -9.31 12.78 -2.90
N TYR A 126 -9.32 13.43 -1.74
CA TYR A 126 -8.74 12.92 -0.50
C TYR A 126 -9.34 11.57 -0.09
N ALA A 127 -10.67 11.45 -0.09
CA ALA A 127 -11.36 10.20 0.18
C ALA A 127 -10.97 9.10 -0.83
N GLY A 128 -10.77 9.45 -2.10
CA GLY A 128 -10.24 8.55 -3.12
C GLY A 128 -8.83 8.03 -2.80
N CYS A 129 -7.95 8.87 -2.24
CA CYS A 129 -6.62 8.46 -1.79
C CYS A 129 -6.69 7.52 -0.58
N ILE A 130 -7.51 7.86 0.42
CA ILE A 130 -7.71 7.04 1.62
C ILE A 130 -8.27 5.66 1.27
N LYS A 131 -9.23 5.57 0.34
CA LYS A 131 -9.80 4.30 -0.12
C LYS A 131 -8.74 3.33 -0.66
N LYS A 132 -7.62 3.83 -1.21
CA LYS A 132 -6.54 3.03 -1.80
C LYS A 132 -5.62 2.33 -0.79
N ILE A 133 -5.76 2.64 0.50
CA ILE A 133 -4.81 2.22 1.54
C ILE A 133 -5.57 1.68 2.75
N PHE A 134 -5.16 0.52 3.24
CA PHE A 134 -5.80 -0.15 4.37
C PHE A 134 -4.83 -0.35 5.53
N PRO A 135 -5.28 -0.17 6.78
CA PRO A 135 -4.51 -0.64 7.93
C PRO A 135 -4.53 -2.17 7.94
N VAL A 136 -3.37 -2.78 8.20
CA VAL A 136 -3.21 -4.22 8.37
C VAL A 136 -2.17 -4.49 9.45
N HIS A 137 -2.25 -5.65 10.12
CA HIS A 137 -1.15 -6.08 10.99
C HIS A 137 0.14 -6.25 10.18
N HIS A 138 1.28 -5.90 10.75
CA HIS A 138 2.60 -6.02 10.12
C HIS A 138 2.85 -7.41 9.55
N HIS A 139 2.57 -8.47 10.32
CA HIS A 139 2.70 -9.84 9.80
C HIS A 139 1.75 -10.15 8.64
N CYS A 140 0.55 -9.58 8.63
CA CYS A 140 -0.36 -9.72 7.49
C CYS A 140 0.13 -8.95 6.26
N HIS A 141 0.78 -7.80 6.46
CA HIS A 141 1.41 -7.03 5.40
C HIS A 141 2.52 -7.83 4.70
N GLU A 142 3.36 -8.52 5.48
CA GLU A 142 4.37 -9.45 4.95
C GLU A 142 3.73 -10.57 4.11
N GLN A 143 2.70 -11.24 4.64
CA GLN A 143 1.98 -12.30 3.93
C GLN A 143 1.31 -11.81 2.63
N ILE A 144 0.79 -10.57 2.61
CA ILE A 144 0.26 -9.97 1.39
C ILE A 144 1.37 -9.84 0.35
N HIS A 145 2.55 -9.33 0.72
CA HIS A 145 3.68 -9.19 -0.19
C HIS A 145 4.26 -10.52 -0.66
N GLU A 146 4.27 -11.55 0.18
CA GLU A 146 4.67 -12.91 -0.23
C GLU A 146 3.73 -13.45 -1.31
N ARG A 147 2.41 -13.27 -1.14
CA ARG A 147 1.43 -13.64 -2.15
C ARG A 147 1.59 -12.82 -3.41
N GLU A 148 1.74 -11.50 -3.30
CA GLU A 148 2.04 -10.63 -4.44
C GLU A 148 3.27 -11.15 -5.21
N LYS A 149 4.35 -11.49 -4.51
CA LYS A 149 5.55 -12.07 -5.12
C LYS A 149 5.23 -13.33 -5.90
N PHE A 150 4.54 -14.29 -5.27
CA PHE A 150 4.14 -15.55 -5.88
C PHE A 150 3.29 -15.36 -7.14
N TRP A 151 2.23 -14.54 -7.09
CA TRP A 151 1.30 -14.35 -8.20
C TRP A 151 2.00 -13.76 -9.43
N PHE A 152 2.80 -12.72 -9.24
CA PHE A 152 3.52 -12.07 -10.34
C PHE A 152 4.64 -12.97 -10.91
N ASN A 153 5.30 -13.79 -10.09
CA ASN A 153 6.29 -14.74 -10.59
C ASN A 153 5.61 -15.83 -11.44
N THR A 154 4.46 -16.33 -10.99
CA THR A 154 3.64 -17.28 -11.75
C THR A 154 3.14 -16.67 -13.07
N LEU A 155 2.66 -15.42 -13.03
CA LEU A 155 2.24 -14.69 -14.23
C LEU A 155 3.38 -14.52 -15.23
N SER A 156 4.56 -14.13 -14.75
CA SER A 156 5.76 -13.97 -15.59
C SER A 156 6.12 -15.28 -16.31
N LYS A 157 6.12 -16.41 -15.60
CA LYS A 157 6.36 -17.73 -16.20
C LYS A 157 5.33 -18.08 -17.27
N LYS A 158 4.04 -17.82 -17.01
CA LYS A 158 2.95 -18.07 -17.99
C LYS A 158 3.10 -17.20 -19.24
N LEU A 159 3.37 -15.90 -19.07
CA LEU A 159 3.56 -14.98 -20.19
C LEU A 159 4.77 -15.38 -21.05
N LEU A 160 5.90 -15.72 -20.41
CA LEU A 160 7.08 -16.19 -21.12
C LEU A 160 6.82 -17.49 -21.89
N SER A 161 6.11 -18.44 -21.28
CA SER A 161 5.70 -19.68 -21.95
C SER A 161 4.84 -19.39 -23.17
N GLY A 162 3.81 -18.53 -23.02
CA GLY A 162 2.93 -18.16 -24.13
C GLY A 162 3.67 -17.47 -25.27
N PHE A 163 4.59 -16.55 -24.94
CA PHE A 163 5.41 -15.87 -25.93
C PHE A 163 6.29 -16.85 -26.73
N ARG A 164 6.95 -17.79 -26.04
CA ARG A 164 7.76 -18.83 -26.69
C ARG A 164 6.93 -19.73 -27.60
N SER A 165 5.77 -20.17 -27.12
CA SER A 165 4.84 -21.00 -27.91
C SER A 165 4.32 -20.27 -29.16
N ALA A 166 4.04 -18.97 -29.06
CA ALA A 166 3.62 -18.17 -30.21
C ALA A 166 4.75 -17.98 -31.22
N ALA A 167 5.98 -17.75 -30.75
CA ALA A 167 7.15 -17.60 -31.62
C ALA A 167 7.47 -18.91 -32.39
N SER A 168 7.33 -20.07 -31.75
CA SER A 168 7.53 -21.37 -32.39
C SER A 168 6.45 -21.76 -33.42
N LEU A 169 5.31 -21.05 -33.45
CA LEU A 169 4.27 -21.23 -34.47
C LEU A 169 4.48 -20.35 -35.71
N GLN A 170 5.46 -19.44 -35.67
CA GLN A 170 5.81 -18.51 -36.76
C GLN A 170 7.08 -18.94 -37.51
N THR A 171 7.71 -20.04 -37.09
CA THR A 171 8.86 -20.71 -37.72
C THR A 171 8.43 -22.05 -38.27
#